data_AF-A0A3G9IQV6-F1
#
_entry.id   AF-A0A3G9IQV6-F1
#
_cell.length_a   1.000
_cell.length_b   1.000
_cell.length_c   1.000
_cell.angle_alpha   90.00
_cell.angle_beta   90.00
_cell.angle_gamma   90.00
#
_symmetry.space_group_name_H-M   'P 1'
#
loop_
_entity.id
_entity.type
_entity.pdbx_description
1 polymer ?
#
loop_
_entity_poly.entity_id
_entity_poly.type
_entity_poly.pdbx_seq_one_letter_code
_entity_poly.pdbx_strand_id
1 'polypeptide(L)'
;MKQQLILKWMMVLPMFLFIISCESQKGTNVTGTNEAVDKELTLNKQGNVIARHNQIENLQTLDRFQNLTVDRKPATIRIVHYTIEGDPIYYDLTSNTDHITFINDNSEDAFGSPNIQTSTCDQLSRTETKTNIKYDLSGCTGSYSDRFTVMDVDYDVSRQDYFEFVLKYGVDLKNEIDTNGQSLTIDLGNDQMMNVSDFRLTSAMKQEAYKQMVLANYLGEKKLSNVCKKSPYVSYSLEVRINSGKRDFSWAACDTSEDGLVMTKLAENIIQMVKLSPEYPK
;
A
#
# COMPACT_ATOMS: atom_id res chain seq x y z
N MET A 1 -34.77 -64.52 -42.28
CA MET A 1 -36.06 -64.36 -42.98
C MET A 1 -36.44 -62.88 -42.88
N LYS A 2 -36.27 -62.12 -43.97
CA LYS A 2 -37.30 -61.82 -45.02
C LYS A 2 -38.46 -61.00 -44.44
N GLN A 3 -38.47 -59.70 -44.73
CA GLN A 3 -39.34 -59.02 -45.72
C GLN A 3 -40.71 -58.64 -45.11
N GLN A 4 -40.95 -57.36 -44.83
CA GLN A 4 -41.51 -56.30 -45.70
C GLN A 4 -43.04 -56.27 -45.76
N LEU A 5 -43.61 -55.08 -45.54
CA LEU A 5 -44.66 -54.37 -46.31
C LEU A 5 -45.08 -53.14 -45.44
N ILE A 6 -44.74 -51.87 -45.71
CA ILE A 6 -45.03 -50.97 -46.84
C ILE A 6 -46.55 -50.75 -47.04
N LEU A 7 -47.10 -49.55 -46.75
CA LEU A 7 -47.29 -48.46 -47.74
C LEU A 7 -48.10 -47.24 -47.20
N LYS A 8 -47.44 -46.07 -47.24
CA LYS A 8 -47.84 -44.68 -47.58
C LYS A 8 -49.27 -44.17 -47.28
N TRP A 9 -49.33 -42.94 -46.75
CA TRP A 9 -49.95 -41.81 -47.47
C TRP A 9 -49.04 -40.57 -47.40
N MET A 10 -48.79 -39.99 -48.57
CA MET A 10 -48.02 -38.78 -48.81
C MET A 10 -48.91 -37.54 -48.62
N MET A 11 -48.39 -36.49 -48.00
CA MET A 11 -48.75 -35.11 -48.34
C MET A 11 -47.48 -34.24 -48.24
N VAL A 12 -47.33 -33.35 -49.22
CA VAL A 12 -46.07 -32.71 -49.62
C VAL A 12 -46.23 -31.18 -49.52
N LEU A 13 -45.16 -30.55 -48.99
CA LEU A 13 -44.68 -29.14 -49.11
C LEU A 13 -45.46 -28.00 -48.42
N PRO A 14 -44.85 -26.81 -48.16
CA PRO A 14 -43.45 -26.39 -48.37
C PRO A 14 -42.77 -25.52 -47.27
N MET A 15 -41.45 -25.32 -47.46
CA MET A 15 -40.64 -24.12 -47.16
C MET A 15 -40.64 -23.50 -45.75
N PHE A 16 -39.48 -23.50 -45.09
CA PHE A 16 -38.65 -22.29 -44.94
C PHE A 16 -37.27 -22.68 -44.39
N LEU A 17 -36.23 -22.51 -45.21
CA LEU A 17 -34.82 -22.53 -44.83
C LEU A 17 -34.44 -21.11 -44.42
N PHE A 18 -33.98 -20.93 -43.18
CA PHE A 18 -33.15 -19.79 -42.80
C PHE A 18 -31.88 -20.32 -42.14
N ILE A 19 -30.81 -20.30 -42.91
CA ILE A 19 -29.43 -20.43 -42.46
C ILE A 19 -28.95 -18.99 -42.29
N ILE A 20 -28.65 -18.56 -41.06
CA ILE A 20 -27.95 -17.30 -40.83
C ILE A 20 -26.55 -17.65 -40.34
N SER A 21 -25.60 -17.49 -41.26
CA SER A 21 -24.17 -17.30 -41.01
C SER A 21 -23.97 -15.97 -40.29
N CYS A 22 -23.03 -15.89 -39.35
CA CYS A 22 -22.50 -14.60 -38.92
C CYS A 22 -21.01 -14.51 -39.27
N GLU A 23 -20.72 -13.44 -39.99
CA GLU A 23 -19.51 -13.09 -40.71
C GLU A 23 -18.61 -12.21 -39.84
N SER A 24 -17.30 -12.44 -39.90
CA SER A 24 -16.30 -11.53 -39.33
C SER A 24 -16.05 -10.36 -40.27
N GLN A 25 -16.33 -9.13 -39.82
CA GLN A 25 -15.89 -7.93 -40.51
C GLN A 25 -14.89 -7.11 -39.69
N LYS A 26 -13.82 -6.71 -40.38
CA LYS A 26 -12.84 -5.71 -39.96
C LYS A 26 -13.32 -4.31 -40.34
N GLY A 27 -13.21 -3.38 -39.39
CA GLY A 27 -12.68 -2.03 -39.58
C GLY A 27 -13.67 -0.87 -39.78
N THR A 28 -13.64 0.12 -38.88
CA THR A 28 -13.23 1.52 -39.17
C THR A 28 -13.24 2.40 -37.91
N ASN A 29 -12.30 3.36 -37.90
CA ASN A 29 -11.98 4.29 -36.81
C ASN A 29 -13.11 5.29 -36.52
N VAL A 30 -13.38 5.53 -35.24
CA VAL A 30 -14.01 6.77 -34.74
C VAL A 30 -13.18 7.31 -33.58
N THR A 31 -12.72 8.55 -33.74
CA THR A 31 -12.00 9.39 -32.79
C THR A 31 -12.90 9.95 -31.68
N GLY A 32 -12.40 9.93 -30.43
CA GLY A 32 -12.90 10.67 -29.26
C GLY A 32 -14.11 9.98 -28.59
N THR A 33 -14.12 9.63 -27.30
CA THR A 33 -13.54 10.27 -26.12
C THR A 33 -13.07 9.22 -25.10
N ASN A 34 -12.06 9.58 -24.29
CA ASN A 34 -11.55 8.78 -23.18
C ASN A 34 -12.62 8.66 -22.07
N GLU A 35 -13.43 7.60 -22.09
CA GLU A 35 -14.29 7.17 -20.97
C GLU A 35 -13.90 5.76 -20.48
N ALA A 36 -12.60 5.45 -20.58
CA ALA A 36 -12.00 4.26 -19.98
C ALA A 36 -11.26 4.61 -18.68
N VAL A 37 -11.87 5.40 -17.79
CA VAL A 37 -11.38 5.61 -16.40
C VAL A 37 -12.55 5.74 -15.43
N ASP A 38 -13.64 5.02 -15.67
CA ASP A 38 -14.69 4.82 -14.66
C ASP A 38 -14.89 3.33 -14.38
N LYS A 39 -13.78 2.60 -14.43
CA LYS A 39 -13.71 1.23 -13.94
C LYS A 39 -13.72 1.27 -12.41
N GLU A 40 -14.93 1.41 -11.88
CA GLU A 40 -15.46 0.64 -10.76
C GLU A 40 -14.37 0.08 -9.83
N LEU A 41 -14.02 0.89 -8.83
CA LEU A 41 -13.24 0.45 -7.67
C LEU A 41 -14.10 -0.43 -6.76
N THR A 42 -14.40 -1.64 -7.23
CA THR A 42 -14.62 -2.75 -6.31
C THR A 42 -13.24 -3.22 -5.87
N LEU A 43 -12.78 -2.67 -4.74
CA LEU A 43 -11.54 -3.03 -4.06
C LEU A 43 -11.57 -4.53 -3.74
N ASN A 44 -11.00 -5.32 -4.65
CA ASN A 44 -10.72 -6.73 -4.43
C ASN A 44 -9.70 -6.87 -3.29
N LYS A 45 -9.54 -8.07 -2.74
CA LYS A 45 -8.68 -8.41 -1.59
C LYS A 45 -7.21 -7.90 -1.67
N GLN A 46 -6.76 -7.34 -2.79
CA GLN A 46 -5.48 -6.67 -2.98
C GLN A 46 -5.43 -5.22 -2.48
N GLY A 47 -6.53 -4.64 -1.98
CA GLY A 47 -6.52 -3.29 -1.39
C GLY A 47 -7.09 -3.20 0.02
N ASN A 48 -7.19 -4.31 0.74
CA ASN A 48 -7.46 -4.24 2.18
C ASN A 48 -6.28 -3.58 2.89
N VAL A 49 -6.58 -2.76 3.89
CA VAL A 49 -5.55 -2.31 4.83
C VAL A 49 -5.34 -3.41 5.84
N ILE A 50 -4.10 -3.86 6.00
CA ILE A 50 -3.78 -4.94 6.94
C ILE A 50 -2.87 -4.36 8.02
N ALA A 51 -3.32 -4.39 9.26
CA ALA A 51 -2.56 -3.97 10.42
C ALA A 51 -2.23 -5.18 11.31
N ARG A 52 -0.94 -5.48 11.44
CA ARG A 52 -0.38 -6.51 12.32
C ARG A 52 0.60 -5.83 13.26
N HIS A 53 0.08 -5.31 14.37
CA HIS A 53 0.86 -4.47 15.28
C HIS A 53 1.50 -3.28 14.53
N ASN A 54 2.84 -3.27 14.44
CA ASN A 54 3.61 -2.21 13.80
C ASN A 54 3.86 -2.45 12.30
N GLN A 55 3.29 -3.52 11.73
CA GLN A 55 3.30 -3.78 10.28
C GLN A 55 1.97 -3.32 9.68
N ILE A 56 2.02 -2.42 8.71
CA ILE A 56 0.83 -1.89 8.05
C ILE A 56 0.99 -1.99 6.55
N GLU A 57 0.10 -2.71 5.89
CA GLU A 57 0.05 -2.82 4.44
C GLU A 57 -1.08 -1.96 3.88
N ASN A 58 -0.84 -1.33 2.73
CA ASN A 58 -1.82 -0.59 1.95
C ASN A 58 -2.48 0.59 2.68
N LEU A 59 -1.80 1.24 3.64
CA LEU A 59 -2.33 2.39 4.38
C LEU A 59 -2.87 3.50 3.44
N GLN A 60 -2.22 3.71 2.29
CA GLN A 60 -2.64 4.66 1.25
C GLN A 60 -4.06 4.44 0.73
N THR A 61 -4.62 3.23 0.90
CA THR A 61 -6.01 2.96 0.52
C THR A 61 -7.00 3.68 1.42
N LEU A 62 -6.65 3.92 2.70
CA LEU A 62 -7.47 4.76 3.59
C LEU A 62 -7.50 6.22 3.13
N ASP A 63 -6.35 6.76 2.67
CA ASP A 63 -6.30 8.10 2.09
C ASP A 63 -7.19 8.19 0.84
N ARG A 64 -7.15 7.17 0.00
CA ARG A 64 -8.00 7.10 -1.20
C ARG A 64 -9.48 7.04 -0.83
N PHE A 65 -9.86 6.18 0.13
CA PHE A 65 -11.24 6.08 0.60
C PHE A 65 -11.71 7.43 1.15
N GLN A 66 -10.92 8.07 2.01
CA GLN A 66 -11.22 9.39 2.56
C GLN A 66 -11.45 10.44 1.46
N ASN A 67 -10.57 10.52 0.46
CA ASN A 67 -10.73 11.43 -0.67
C ASN A 67 -12.02 11.16 -1.48
N LEU A 68 -12.36 9.89 -1.73
CA LEU A 68 -13.60 9.54 -2.42
C LEU A 68 -14.84 9.93 -1.60
N THR A 69 -14.82 9.77 -0.27
CA THR A 69 -15.92 10.21 0.60
C THR A 69 -16.12 11.72 0.58
N VAL A 70 -15.02 12.50 0.57
CA VAL A 70 -15.08 13.97 0.44
C VAL A 70 -15.67 14.38 -0.91
N ASP A 71 -15.31 13.67 -1.98
CA ASP A 71 -15.86 13.86 -3.33
C ASP A 71 -17.32 13.35 -3.48
N ARG A 72 -17.94 12.82 -2.42
CA ARG A 72 -19.25 12.15 -2.43
C ARG A 72 -19.35 11.01 -3.43
N LYS A 73 -18.22 10.35 -3.70
CA LYS A 73 -18.16 9.15 -4.54
C LYS A 73 -18.32 7.91 -3.67
N PRO A 74 -19.22 6.98 -4.04
CA PRO A 74 -19.33 5.71 -3.34
C PRO A 74 -18.00 4.94 -3.35
N ALA A 75 -17.66 4.34 -2.22
CA ALA A 75 -16.45 3.55 -2.05
C ALA A 75 -16.65 2.50 -0.96
N THR A 76 -15.88 1.41 -1.02
CA THR A 76 -15.84 0.40 0.03
C THR A 76 -14.39 0.05 0.33
N ILE A 77 -14.07 -0.13 1.60
CA ILE A 77 -12.78 -0.61 2.06
C ILE A 77 -12.97 -1.54 3.27
N ARG A 78 -12.09 -2.54 3.37
CA ARG A 78 -11.93 -3.37 4.56
C ARG A 78 -10.57 -3.09 5.19
N ILE A 79 -10.57 -2.88 6.49
CA ILE A 79 -9.38 -2.82 7.34
C ILE A 79 -9.38 -4.08 8.19
N VAL A 80 -8.25 -4.78 8.24
CA VAL A 80 -8.07 -5.99 9.05
C VAL A 80 -7.03 -5.69 10.12
N HIS A 81 -7.47 -5.64 11.37
CA HIS A 81 -6.59 -5.56 12.54
C HIS A 81 -6.36 -6.96 13.08
N TYR A 82 -5.11 -7.34 13.28
CA TYR A 82 -4.79 -8.60 13.94
C TYR A 82 -4.51 -8.39 15.41
N THR A 83 -5.09 -9.25 16.25
CA THR A 83 -4.76 -9.33 17.69
C THR A 83 -3.33 -9.82 17.89
N ILE A 84 -2.86 -9.81 19.15
CA ILE A 84 -1.51 -10.32 19.49
C ILE A 84 -1.40 -11.83 19.28
N GLU A 85 -2.53 -12.53 19.34
CA GLU A 85 -2.67 -13.95 19.05
C GLU A 85 -2.76 -14.25 17.55
N GLY A 86 -3.01 -13.22 16.73
CA GLY A 86 -3.11 -13.33 15.29
C GLY A 86 -4.52 -13.56 14.76
N ASP A 87 -5.56 -13.32 15.57
CA ASP A 87 -6.95 -13.38 15.13
C ASP A 87 -7.36 -12.06 14.47
N PRO A 88 -8.15 -12.09 13.37
CA PRO A 88 -8.55 -10.88 12.67
C PRO A 88 -9.79 -10.22 13.30
N ILE A 89 -9.77 -8.90 13.33
CA ILE A 89 -10.92 -8.02 13.57
C ILE A 89 -11.11 -7.19 12.30
N TYR A 90 -12.32 -7.21 11.76
CA TYR A 90 -12.64 -6.54 10.50
C TYR A 90 -13.38 -5.23 10.76
N TYR A 91 -12.87 -4.14 10.17
CA TYR A 91 -13.59 -2.88 10.04
C TYR A 91 -13.95 -2.67 8.57
N ASP A 92 -15.24 -2.82 8.25
CA ASP A 92 -15.77 -2.55 6.91
C ASP A 92 -16.36 -1.15 6.87
N LEU A 93 -15.88 -0.33 5.94
CA LEU A 93 -16.43 0.99 5.65
C LEU A 93 -17.03 1.01 4.26
N THR A 94 -18.27 1.43 4.15
CA THR A 94 -18.96 1.67 2.88
C THR A 94 -19.53 3.07 2.87
N SER A 95 -19.04 3.92 1.98
CA SER A 95 -19.58 5.26 1.77
C SER A 95 -20.60 5.27 0.63
N ASN A 96 -21.64 6.07 0.81
CA ASN A 96 -22.47 6.56 -0.28
C ASN A 96 -22.31 8.09 -0.39
N THR A 97 -23.27 8.79 -0.98
CA THR A 97 -23.19 10.25 -1.16
C THR A 97 -23.31 11.04 0.15
N ASP A 98 -23.90 10.43 1.18
CA ASP A 98 -24.41 11.15 2.35
C ASP A 98 -23.82 10.64 3.68
N HIS A 99 -23.47 9.36 3.79
CA HIS A 99 -22.97 8.76 5.01
C HIS A 99 -22.03 7.57 4.76
N ILE A 100 -21.35 7.15 5.81
CA ILE A 100 -20.48 5.97 5.88
C ILE A 100 -21.15 4.95 6.79
N THR A 101 -21.43 3.76 6.25
CA THR A 101 -21.76 2.58 7.06
C THR A 101 -20.46 1.97 7.56
N PHE A 102 -20.36 1.80 8.88
CA PHE A 102 -19.24 1.15 9.55
C PHE A 102 -19.71 -0.14 10.21
N ILE A 103 -19.04 -1.25 9.91
CA ILE A 103 -19.22 -2.53 10.59
C ILE A 103 -17.92 -2.88 11.31
N ASN A 104 -18.01 -3.10 12.62
CA ASN A 104 -16.97 -3.76 13.40
C ASN A 104 -17.37 -5.22 13.63
N ASP A 105 -16.56 -6.14 13.12
CA ASP A 105 -16.75 -7.58 13.26
C ASP A 105 -15.51 -8.19 13.93
N ASN A 106 -15.66 -8.59 15.19
CA ASN A 106 -14.67 -9.35 15.95
C ASN A 106 -15.10 -10.82 16.13
N SER A 107 -15.97 -11.35 15.26
CA SER A 107 -16.51 -12.70 15.41
C SER A 107 -15.48 -13.81 15.21
N GLU A 108 -14.34 -13.51 14.59
CA GLU A 108 -13.20 -14.41 14.41
C GLU A 108 -12.12 -14.28 15.50
N ASP A 109 -12.29 -13.38 16.47
CA ASP A 109 -11.43 -13.29 17.65
C ASP A 109 -11.79 -14.40 18.65
N ALA A 110 -10.89 -15.37 18.83
CA ALA A 110 -11.14 -16.55 19.65
C ALA A 110 -11.15 -16.26 21.17
N PHE A 111 -10.56 -15.14 21.59
CA PHE A 111 -10.42 -14.75 23.00
C PHE A 111 -11.37 -13.61 23.40
N GLY A 112 -11.92 -12.89 22.42
CA GLY A 112 -12.98 -11.91 22.60
C GLY A 112 -14.37 -12.53 22.75
N SER A 113 -15.36 -11.70 23.10
CA SER A 113 -16.77 -12.06 22.90
C SER A 113 -17.15 -11.74 21.46
N PRO A 114 -17.54 -12.74 20.64
CA PRO A 114 -17.93 -12.51 19.25
C PRO A 114 -19.09 -11.53 19.16
N ASN A 115 -18.91 -10.49 18.35
CA ASN A 115 -19.88 -9.44 18.19
C ASN A 115 -19.76 -8.80 16.80
N ILE A 116 -20.89 -8.38 16.25
CA ILE A 116 -20.94 -7.62 15.01
C ILE A 116 -21.75 -6.37 15.29
N GLN A 117 -21.11 -5.22 15.17
CA GLN A 117 -21.68 -3.92 15.46
C GLN A 117 -21.73 -3.08 14.21
N THR A 118 -22.85 -2.37 14.03
CA THR A 118 -23.04 -1.46 12.90
C THR A 118 -23.30 -0.06 13.42
N SER A 119 -22.64 0.92 12.79
CA SER A 119 -22.87 2.34 12.99
C SER A 119 -23.00 3.03 11.65
N THR A 120 -23.69 4.17 11.65
CA THR A 120 -23.69 5.12 10.55
C THR A 120 -22.95 6.36 10.99
N CYS A 121 -21.96 6.80 10.23
CA CYS A 121 -21.11 7.95 10.53
C CYS A 121 -21.11 8.94 9.37
N ASP A 122 -20.84 10.21 9.65
CA ASP A 122 -20.90 11.28 8.65
C ASP A 122 -19.60 11.41 7.85
N GLN A 123 -18.45 11.19 8.50
CA GLN A 123 -17.15 11.51 7.92
C GLN A 123 -16.06 10.57 8.43
N LEU A 124 -15.08 10.30 7.55
CA LEU A 124 -13.74 9.82 7.91
C LEU A 124 -12.74 10.99 7.82
N SER A 125 -12.02 11.24 8.89
CA SER A 125 -10.99 12.29 8.97
C SER A 125 -9.61 11.69 9.17
N ARG A 126 -8.59 12.31 8.57
CA ARG A 126 -7.18 11.95 8.76
C ARG A 126 -6.48 13.06 9.53
N THR A 127 -5.86 12.72 10.65
CA THR A 127 -5.03 13.65 11.42
C THR A 127 -3.61 13.12 11.46
N GLU A 128 -2.65 13.98 11.13
CA GLU A 128 -1.23 13.65 11.15
C GLU A 128 -0.48 14.61 12.06
N THR A 129 0.35 14.05 12.93
CA THR A 129 1.27 14.76 13.81
C THR A 129 2.70 14.32 13.51
N LYS A 130 3.66 14.88 14.26
CA LYS A 130 5.08 14.49 14.14
C LYS A 130 5.35 13.04 14.52
N THR A 131 4.48 12.42 15.32
CA THR A 131 4.71 11.09 15.92
C THR A 131 3.59 10.10 15.63
N ASN A 132 2.51 10.52 14.95
CA ASN A 132 1.34 9.69 14.80
C ASN A 132 0.41 10.11 13.65
N ILE A 133 -0.20 9.13 12.98
CA ILE A 133 -1.34 9.32 12.06
C ILE A 133 -2.56 8.61 12.63
N LYS A 134 -3.71 9.28 12.63
CA LYS A 134 -5.01 8.68 12.96
C LYS A 134 -6.02 8.85 11.85
N TYR A 135 -6.88 7.85 11.71
CA TYR A 135 -8.10 7.91 10.92
C TYR A 135 -9.29 7.72 11.84
N ASP A 136 -10.14 8.73 11.91
CA ASP A 136 -11.27 8.78 12.83
C ASP A 136 -12.58 8.98 12.08
N LEU A 137 -13.55 8.11 12.36
CA LEU A 137 -14.94 8.33 12.03
C LEU A 137 -15.56 9.31 13.03
N SER A 138 -16.38 10.23 12.57
CA SER A 138 -17.12 11.19 13.39
C SER A 138 -18.59 11.31 12.96
N GLY A 139 -19.44 11.84 13.85
CA GLY A 139 -20.88 11.92 13.61
C GLY A 139 -21.56 10.55 13.67
N CYS A 140 -20.99 9.61 14.44
CA CYS A 140 -21.48 8.24 14.47
C CYS A 140 -22.75 8.08 15.32
N THR A 141 -23.70 7.31 14.79
CA THR A 141 -24.92 6.84 15.46
C THR A 141 -24.99 5.31 15.38
N GLY A 142 -25.58 4.68 16.40
CA GLY A 142 -25.67 3.21 16.49
C GLY A 142 -24.84 2.65 17.64
N SER A 143 -24.09 1.56 17.38
CA SER A 143 -23.30 0.86 18.41
C SER A 143 -22.13 1.68 18.97
N TYR A 144 -21.63 2.65 18.20
CA TYR A 144 -20.60 3.60 18.62
C TYR A 144 -21.18 5.02 18.60
N SER A 145 -21.04 5.75 19.71
CA SER A 145 -21.51 7.13 19.82
C SER A 145 -20.43 8.13 19.42
N ASP A 146 -20.80 9.06 18.55
CA ASP A 146 -20.03 10.25 18.15
C ASP A 146 -18.76 9.98 17.33
N ARG A 147 -17.78 9.26 17.88
CA ARG A 147 -16.45 9.11 17.25
C ARG A 147 -15.84 7.73 17.45
N PHE A 148 -15.12 7.23 16.44
CA PHE A 148 -14.40 5.95 16.49
C PHE A 148 -13.09 6.01 15.69
N THR A 149 -11.98 5.54 16.27
CA THR A 149 -10.67 5.48 15.59
C THR A 149 -10.54 4.16 14.83
N VAL A 150 -10.52 4.21 13.50
CA VAL A 150 -10.41 3.01 12.65
C VAL A 150 -8.97 2.59 12.41
N MET A 151 -8.02 3.52 12.53
CA MET A 151 -6.59 3.26 12.38
C MET A 151 -5.79 4.28 13.17
N ASP A 152 -4.79 3.80 13.91
CA ASP A 152 -3.88 4.60 14.71
C ASP A 152 -2.45 4.09 14.48
N VAL A 153 -1.62 4.89 13.84
CA VAL A 153 -0.24 4.53 13.45
C VAL A 153 0.74 5.35 14.25
N ASP A 154 1.28 4.75 15.31
CA ASP A 154 2.32 5.35 16.13
C ASP A 154 3.70 5.15 15.48
N TYR A 155 4.42 6.25 15.35
CA TYR A 155 5.80 6.27 14.90
C TYR A 155 6.62 7.24 15.76
N ASP A 156 6.34 7.33 17.06
CA ASP A 156 7.15 8.11 18.00
C ASP A 156 8.49 7.40 18.25
N VAL A 157 9.57 7.98 17.72
CA VAL A 157 10.91 7.40 17.86
C VAL A 157 11.39 7.44 19.31
N SER A 158 10.86 8.36 20.13
CA SER A 158 11.24 8.47 21.54
C SER A 158 10.72 7.31 22.39
N ARG A 159 9.77 6.53 21.86
CA ARG A 159 9.28 5.29 22.48
C ARG A 159 10.16 4.08 22.18
N GLN A 160 11.16 4.23 21.30
CA GLN A 160 12.12 3.17 21.01
C GLN A 160 13.36 3.36 21.90
N ASP A 161 13.80 2.30 22.55
CA ASP A 161 15.02 2.31 23.36
C ASP A 161 16.26 2.52 22.49
N TYR A 162 16.21 2.02 21.25
CA TYR A 162 17.29 2.14 20.28
C TYR A 162 16.73 2.23 18.87
N PHE A 163 17.22 3.21 18.10
CA PHE A 163 16.93 3.34 16.68
C PHE A 163 18.16 3.89 15.95
N GLU A 164 18.75 3.05 15.10
CA GLU A 164 19.83 3.41 14.20
C GLU A 164 19.65 2.73 12.84
N PHE A 165 20.23 3.30 11.80
CA PHE A 165 20.21 2.72 10.46
C PHE A 165 21.51 3.00 9.69
N VAL A 166 21.78 2.15 8.70
CA VAL A 166 22.83 2.35 7.71
C VAL A 166 22.20 2.35 6.34
N LEU A 167 22.25 3.48 5.64
CA LEU A 167 21.76 3.61 4.26
C LEU A 167 22.95 3.80 3.32
N LYS A 168 23.24 2.79 2.50
CA LYS A 168 24.19 2.88 1.39
C LYS A 168 23.46 3.13 0.09
N TYR A 169 24.02 3.96 -0.79
CA TYR A 169 23.37 4.32 -2.04
C TYR A 169 24.34 4.76 -3.15
N GLY A 170 23.83 4.76 -4.38
CA GLY A 170 24.56 5.19 -5.58
C GLY A 170 25.05 4.02 -6.43
N VAL A 171 25.90 4.32 -7.40
CA VAL A 171 26.62 3.29 -8.17
C VAL A 171 27.61 2.62 -7.22
N ASP A 172 27.61 1.28 -7.20
CA ASP A 172 28.45 0.44 -6.34
C ASP A 172 28.31 0.73 -4.83
N LEU A 173 27.19 1.34 -4.40
CA LEU A 173 26.91 1.68 -3.00
C LEU A 173 28.00 2.53 -2.32
N LYS A 174 28.65 3.42 -3.07
CA LYS A 174 29.78 4.24 -2.58
C LYS A 174 29.39 5.29 -1.54
N ASN A 175 28.15 5.76 -1.52
CA ASN A 175 27.70 6.71 -0.49
C ASN A 175 27.10 5.96 0.69
N GLU A 176 27.29 6.46 1.90
CA GLU A 176 26.80 5.82 3.12
C GLU A 176 26.40 6.85 4.18
N ILE A 177 25.21 6.67 4.76
CA ILE A 177 24.76 7.34 5.98
C ILE A 177 24.74 6.26 7.07
N ASP A 178 25.66 6.31 8.03
CA ASP A 178 25.71 5.36 9.15
C ASP A 178 25.43 6.11 10.46
N THR A 179 24.20 5.98 10.98
CA THR A 179 23.83 6.63 12.24
C THR A 179 24.33 5.85 13.47
N ASN A 180 24.62 4.56 13.31
CA ASN A 180 25.20 3.72 14.35
C ASN A 180 26.70 4.01 14.54
N GLY A 181 27.44 4.05 13.44
CA GLY A 181 28.87 4.42 13.38
C GLY A 181 29.12 5.93 13.46
N GLN A 182 28.07 6.75 13.33
CA GLN A 182 28.12 8.21 13.34
C GLN A 182 29.05 8.75 12.24
N SER A 183 28.87 8.25 11.02
CA SER A 183 29.67 8.63 9.87
C SER A 183 28.84 8.86 8.62
N LEU A 184 29.35 9.72 7.74
CA LEU A 184 28.81 9.99 6.42
C LEU A 184 29.93 9.86 5.39
N THR A 185 29.71 9.00 4.39
CA THR A 185 30.63 8.82 3.25
C THR A 185 29.94 9.30 1.97
N ILE A 186 30.63 10.15 1.21
CA ILE A 186 30.12 10.76 -0.03
C ILE A 186 31.10 10.46 -1.16
N ASP A 187 30.59 9.97 -2.28
CA ASP A 187 31.34 9.84 -3.53
C ASP A 187 31.40 11.19 -4.25
N LEU A 188 32.61 11.74 -4.41
CA LEU A 188 32.86 12.98 -5.14
C LEU A 188 33.13 12.74 -6.63
N GLY A 189 33.19 11.48 -7.07
CA GLY A 189 33.62 11.07 -8.40
C GLY A 189 35.15 11.00 -8.52
N ASN A 190 35.63 10.47 -9.65
CA ASN A 190 37.07 10.27 -9.92
C ASN A 190 37.80 9.49 -8.81
N ASP A 191 37.13 8.50 -8.22
CA ASP A 191 37.61 7.70 -7.09
C ASP A 191 37.97 8.52 -5.83
N GLN A 192 37.47 9.75 -5.72
CA GLN A 192 37.59 10.57 -4.52
C GLN A 192 36.38 10.38 -3.63
N MET A 193 36.65 10.08 -2.35
CA MET A 193 35.64 9.92 -1.32
C MET A 193 35.84 10.97 -0.23
N MET A 194 34.74 11.54 0.26
CA MET A 194 34.73 12.34 1.46
C MET A 194 34.17 11.52 2.61
N ASN A 195 34.86 11.52 3.75
CA ASN A 195 34.38 10.90 4.98
C ASN A 195 34.22 11.96 6.06
N VAL A 196 33.03 12.05 6.63
CA VAL A 196 32.70 12.89 7.78
C VAL A 196 32.55 11.98 8.99
N SER A 197 33.38 12.20 10.00
CA SER A 197 33.28 11.55 11.30
C SER A 197 32.38 12.36 12.24
N ASP A 198 31.88 11.72 13.31
CA ASP A 198 30.98 12.33 14.30
C ASP A 198 29.68 12.89 13.68
N PHE A 199 29.26 12.35 12.54
CA PHE A 199 28.01 12.71 11.88
C PHE A 199 26.82 12.23 12.72
N ARG A 200 25.93 13.15 13.08
CA ARG A 200 24.75 12.87 13.90
C ARG A 200 23.52 13.52 13.31
N LEU A 201 22.44 12.74 13.22
CA LEU A 201 21.12 13.28 12.93
C LEU A 201 20.55 13.95 14.18
N THR A 202 19.91 15.10 14.00
CA THR A 202 19.10 15.71 15.06
C THR A 202 17.90 14.82 15.42
N SER A 203 17.32 14.99 16.61
CA SER A 203 16.13 14.22 17.02
C SER A 203 14.96 14.40 16.05
N ALA A 204 14.81 15.58 15.45
CA ALA A 204 13.77 15.83 14.45
C ALA A 204 14.00 15.04 13.15
N MET A 205 15.25 14.93 12.71
CA MET A 205 15.61 14.12 11.54
C MET A 205 15.46 12.62 11.82
N LYS A 206 15.86 12.16 13.01
CA LYS A 206 15.61 10.76 13.43
C LYS A 206 14.12 10.44 13.45
N GLN A 207 13.30 11.34 14.00
CA GLN A 207 11.85 11.21 14.02
C GLN A 207 11.26 11.11 12.60
N GLU A 208 11.69 11.97 11.68
CA GLU A 208 11.21 11.92 10.30
C GLU A 208 11.67 10.65 9.56
N ALA A 209 12.93 10.24 9.71
CA ALA A 209 13.42 8.98 9.14
C ALA A 209 12.62 7.78 9.67
N TYR A 210 12.37 7.72 10.98
CA TYR A 210 11.60 6.64 11.59
C TYR A 210 10.16 6.60 11.09
N LYS A 211 9.48 7.75 11.01
CA LYS A 211 8.16 7.89 10.39
C LYS A 211 8.14 7.33 8.97
N GLN A 212 9.07 7.75 8.11
CA GLN A 212 9.14 7.27 6.73
C GLN A 212 9.31 5.75 6.67
N MET A 213 10.13 5.17 7.55
CA MET A 213 10.31 3.71 7.63
C MET A 213 9.02 2.98 8.06
N VAL A 214 8.33 3.47 9.09
CA VAL A 214 7.05 2.89 9.56
C VAL A 214 6.02 2.92 8.44
N LEU A 215 5.87 4.05 7.74
CA LEU A 215 4.93 4.20 6.63
C LEU A 215 5.32 3.37 5.39
N ALA A 216 6.60 3.07 5.22
CA ALA A 216 7.08 2.13 4.22
C ALA A 216 6.89 0.65 4.62
N ASN A 217 6.31 0.39 5.80
CA ASN A 217 6.15 -0.95 6.37
C ASN A 217 7.48 -1.71 6.46
N TYR A 218 8.52 -1.08 7.02
CA TYR A 218 9.87 -1.67 7.11
C TYR A 218 9.92 -2.99 7.90
N LEU A 219 8.91 -3.31 8.72
CA LEU A 219 8.86 -4.59 9.42
C LEU A 219 8.32 -5.74 8.56
N GLY A 220 7.57 -5.42 7.50
CA GLY A 220 6.98 -6.39 6.58
C GLY A 220 8.01 -7.04 5.67
N GLU A 221 7.66 -8.20 5.11
CA GLU A 221 8.45 -8.82 4.05
C GLU A 221 8.41 -7.95 2.79
N LYS A 222 9.55 -7.79 2.13
CA LYS A 222 9.70 -6.96 0.94
C LYS A 222 10.12 -7.78 -0.26
N LYS A 223 9.42 -7.61 -1.37
CA LYS A 223 9.74 -8.24 -2.66
C LYS A 223 10.56 -7.29 -3.51
N LEU A 224 11.87 -7.28 -3.27
CA LEU A 224 12.81 -6.38 -3.91
C LEU A 224 13.67 -7.06 -4.97
N SER A 225 13.98 -6.33 -6.04
CA SER A 225 14.87 -6.74 -7.12
C SER A 225 16.18 -5.97 -7.07
N ASN A 226 17.28 -6.69 -7.24
CA ASN A 226 18.63 -6.14 -7.35
C ASN A 226 19.15 -6.11 -8.79
N VAL A 227 18.28 -6.33 -9.79
CA VAL A 227 18.70 -6.53 -11.18
C VAL A 227 18.14 -5.45 -12.09
N CYS A 228 19.04 -4.70 -12.73
CA CYS A 228 18.70 -3.77 -13.81
C CYS A 228 19.22 -4.25 -15.16
N LYS A 229 18.52 -3.86 -16.23
CA LYS A 229 18.91 -4.19 -17.62
C LYS A 229 20.15 -3.43 -18.11
N LYS A 230 20.47 -2.28 -17.51
CA LYS A 230 21.57 -1.40 -17.90
C LYS A 230 22.51 -1.21 -16.73
N SER A 231 23.81 -1.19 -17.00
CA SER A 231 24.89 -0.97 -16.04
C SER A 231 25.79 0.19 -16.51
N PRO A 232 26.36 1.00 -15.60
CA PRO A 232 26.13 1.00 -14.15
C PRO A 232 24.72 1.48 -13.80
N TYR A 233 24.22 1.09 -12.63
CA TYR A 233 22.93 1.54 -12.11
C TYR A 233 23.03 1.89 -10.64
N VAL A 234 22.12 2.76 -10.20
CA VAL A 234 21.99 3.13 -8.79
C VAL A 234 21.37 1.96 -8.04
N SER A 235 21.94 1.67 -6.88
CA SER A 235 21.44 0.67 -5.93
C SER A 235 21.33 1.29 -4.55
N TYR A 236 20.57 0.62 -3.68
CA TYR A 236 20.39 0.99 -2.29
C TYR A 236 20.57 -0.24 -1.41
N SER A 237 21.11 -0.02 -0.21
CA SER A 237 21.12 -0.99 0.87
C SER A 237 20.72 -0.27 2.16
N LEU A 238 19.68 -0.74 2.83
CA LEU A 238 19.20 -0.19 4.09
C LEU A 238 19.24 -1.26 5.17
N GLU A 239 20.06 -1.02 6.18
CA GLU A 239 20.05 -1.76 7.44
C GLU A 239 19.31 -0.91 8.47
N VAL A 240 18.31 -1.47 9.15
CA VAL A 240 17.57 -0.81 10.23
C VAL A 240 17.71 -1.63 11.50
N ARG A 241 18.07 -0.97 12.60
CA ARG A 241 18.14 -1.55 13.93
C ARG A 241 17.20 -0.82 14.86
N ILE A 242 16.24 -1.54 15.42
CA ILE A 242 15.27 -1.01 16.38
C ILE A 242 15.20 -1.95 17.56
N ASN A 243 15.54 -1.42 18.75
CA ASN A 243 15.68 -2.19 19.97
C ASN A 243 16.58 -3.42 19.73
N SER A 244 16.08 -4.64 19.97
CA SER A 244 16.81 -5.88 19.69
C SER A 244 16.64 -6.42 18.25
N GLY A 245 15.83 -5.76 17.42
CA GLY A 245 15.50 -6.19 16.06
C GLY A 245 16.44 -5.59 15.01
N LYS A 246 16.72 -6.39 13.97
CA LYS A 246 17.45 -5.98 12.77
C LYS A 246 16.67 -6.32 11.50
N ARG A 247 16.71 -5.45 10.50
CA ARG A 247 16.22 -5.69 9.14
C ARG A 247 17.24 -5.19 8.13
N ASP A 248 17.42 -5.96 7.05
CA ASP A 248 18.34 -5.64 5.97
C ASP A 248 17.57 -5.69 4.65
N PHE A 249 17.71 -4.64 3.84
CA PHE A 249 17.09 -4.50 2.53
C PHE A 249 18.15 -4.13 1.50
N SER A 250 18.06 -4.70 0.31
CA SER A 250 18.87 -4.28 -0.83
C SER A 250 18.03 -4.34 -2.09
N TRP A 251 18.06 -3.27 -2.87
CA TRP A 251 17.33 -3.18 -4.12
C TRP A 251 18.04 -2.24 -5.11
N ALA A 252 17.71 -2.41 -6.39
CA ALA A 252 18.16 -1.52 -7.43
C ALA A 252 17.14 -0.39 -7.66
N ALA A 253 17.60 0.81 -8.01
CA ALA A 253 16.73 1.96 -8.26
C ALA A 253 15.76 1.76 -9.44
N CYS A 254 16.03 0.78 -10.31
CA CYS A 254 15.14 0.43 -11.42
C CYS A 254 14.02 -0.55 -11.03
N ASP A 255 13.95 -0.96 -9.76
CA ASP A 255 12.87 -1.82 -9.28
C ASP A 255 11.55 -1.05 -9.25
N THR A 256 10.69 -1.33 -10.23
CA THR A 256 9.36 -0.71 -10.37
C THR A 256 8.25 -1.52 -9.71
N SER A 257 8.59 -2.56 -8.93
CA SER A 257 7.59 -3.21 -8.06
C SER A 257 7.06 -2.22 -7.03
N GLU A 258 5.91 -2.54 -6.41
CA GLU A 258 5.33 -1.68 -5.37
C GLU A 258 6.31 -1.46 -4.21
N ASP A 259 6.92 -2.53 -3.70
CA ASP A 259 7.96 -2.43 -2.66
C ASP A 259 9.19 -1.66 -3.15
N GLY A 260 9.64 -1.88 -4.38
CA GLY A 260 10.77 -1.17 -4.98
C GLY A 260 10.53 0.35 -5.04
N LEU A 261 9.35 0.78 -5.45
CA LEU A 261 8.96 2.18 -5.51
C LEU A 261 8.88 2.81 -4.11
N VAL A 262 8.23 2.13 -3.16
CA VAL A 262 8.09 2.59 -1.77
C VAL A 262 9.46 2.73 -1.09
N MET A 263 10.31 1.70 -1.20
CA MET A 263 11.63 1.68 -0.58
C MET A 263 12.58 2.69 -1.24
N THR A 264 12.52 2.85 -2.57
CA THR A 264 13.28 3.91 -3.25
C THR A 264 12.87 5.29 -2.77
N LYS A 265 11.55 5.56 -2.65
CA LYS A 265 11.06 6.84 -2.15
C LYS A 265 11.52 7.12 -0.72
N LEU A 266 11.48 6.11 0.16
CA LEU A 266 12.02 6.17 1.51
C LEU A 266 13.51 6.56 1.51
N ALA A 267 14.34 5.86 0.75
CA ALA A 267 15.78 6.13 0.69
C ALA A 267 16.05 7.55 0.16
N GLU A 268 15.39 7.96 -0.92
CA GLU A 268 15.52 9.30 -1.48
C GLU A 268 15.13 10.40 -0.49
N ASN A 269 14.05 10.21 0.27
CA ASN A 269 13.62 11.17 1.29
C ASN A 269 14.67 11.31 2.41
N ILE A 270 15.24 10.19 2.89
CA ILE A 270 16.32 10.21 3.89
C ILE A 270 17.56 10.91 3.34
N ILE A 271 17.98 10.57 2.12
CA ILE A 271 19.14 11.17 1.46
C ILE A 271 18.95 12.69 1.30
N GLN A 272 17.76 13.11 0.86
CA GLN A 272 17.44 14.53 0.67
C GLN A 272 17.44 15.29 2.01
N MET A 273 16.87 14.68 3.06
CA MET A 273 16.88 15.24 4.41
C MET A 273 18.32 15.46 4.90
N VAL A 274 19.21 14.49 4.70
CA VAL A 274 20.63 14.59 5.08
C VAL A 274 21.34 15.64 4.24
N LYS A 275 21.16 15.67 2.92
CA LYS A 275 21.79 16.68 2.02
C LYS A 275 21.42 18.12 2.34
N LEU A 276 20.21 18.33 2.88
CA LEU A 276 19.75 19.66 3.29
C LEU A 276 20.19 20.04 4.71
N SER A 277 20.83 19.13 5.43
CA SER A 277 21.25 19.36 6.81
C SER A 277 22.51 20.23 6.87
N PRO A 278 22.69 21.04 7.93
CA PRO A 278 23.90 21.84 8.13
C PRO A 278 25.19 21.01 8.24
N GLU A 279 25.07 19.75 8.65
CA GLU A 279 26.17 18.79 8.80
C GLU A 279 26.66 18.22 7.47
N TYR A 280 25.89 18.40 6.38
CA TYR A 280 26.31 17.95 5.06
C TYR A 280 27.38 18.88 4.47
N PRO A 281 28.53 18.35 4.01
CA PRO A 281 29.58 19.12 3.37
C PRO A 281 29.09 19.82 2.10
N LYS A 282 29.34 21.12 1.97
CA LYS A 282 28.96 21.94 0.81
C LYS A 282 30.07 22.02 -0.24
#